data_AF-A0A3D2ME83-F1
#
_entry.id   AF-A0A3D2ME83-F1
#
_cell.length_a   1.000
_cell.length_b   1.000
_cell.length_c   1.000
_cell.angle_alpha   90.00
_cell.angle_beta   90.00
_cell.angle_gamma   90.00
#
_symmetry.space_group_name_H-M   'P 1'
#
loop_
_entity.id
_entity.type
_entity.pdbx_description
1 polymer ?
#
loop_
_entity_poly.entity_id
_entity_poly.type
_entity_poly.pdbx_seq_one_letter_code
_entity_poly.pdbx_strand_id
1 'polypeptide(L)' 'ILGWGLAVMLGIYVAGSISGAHINPAVTLALAATGRLPWSKVLPYWLAQILGAFVAGGILYFVYQGALVHACLL' A
#
# COMPACT_ATOMS: atom_id res chain seq x y z
N ILE A 1 14.79 -4.34 6.37
CA ILE A 1 14.70 -2.89 6.04
C ILE A 1 14.80 -2.66 4.53
N LEU A 2 15.85 -3.15 3.85
CA LEU A 2 16.01 -2.97 2.38
C LEU A 2 14.82 -3.48 1.56
N GLY A 3 14.30 -4.69 1.85
CA GLY A 3 13.16 -5.24 1.10
C GLY A 3 11.90 -4.35 1.13
N TRP A 4 11.60 -3.74 2.28
CA TRP A 4 10.49 -2.80 2.42
C TRP A 4 10.72 -1.53 1.59
N GLY A 5 11.93 -0.94 1.67
CA GLY A 5 12.26 0.25 0.88
C GLY A 5 12.19 0.00 -0.63
N LEU A 6 12.71 -1.13 -1.10
CA LEU A 6 12.65 -1.52 -2.51
C LEU A 6 11.21 -1.78 -2.97
N ALA A 7 10.38 -2.41 -2.14
CA ALA A 7 8.97 -2.62 -2.47
C ALA A 7 8.23 -1.30 -2.67
N VAL A 8 8.46 -0.30 -1.80
CA VAL A 8 7.86 1.04 -1.97
C VAL A 8 8.40 1.72 -3.22
N MET A 9 9.70 1.65 -3.50
CA MET A 9 10.31 2.21 -4.72
C MET A 9 9.66 1.62 -5.98
N LEU A 10 9.49 0.31 -6.04
CA LEU A 10 8.82 -0.35 -7.16
C LEU A 10 7.37 0.10 -7.30
N GLY A 11 6.64 0.22 -6.19
CA GLY A 11 5.29 0.77 -6.18
C GLY A 11 5.23 2.21 -6.74
N ILE A 12 6.22 3.03 -6.43
CA ILE A 12 6.35 4.39 -6.98
C ILE A 12 6.60 4.36 -8.48
N TYR A 13 7.48 3.48 -8.99
CA TYR A 13 7.68 3.36 -10.44
C TYR A 13 6.44 2.91 -11.20
N VAL A 14 5.59 2.09 -10.58
CA VAL A 14 4.33 1.64 -11.19
C VAL A 14 3.27 2.74 -11.19
N ALA A 15 3.06 3.42 -10.07
CA ALA A 15 1.90 4.30 -9.87
C ALA A 15 2.21 5.81 -9.94
N GLY A 16 3.50 6.19 -9.98
CA GLY A 16 3.97 7.56 -9.78
C GLY A 16 3.51 8.55 -10.84
N SER A 17 3.55 8.17 -12.11
CA SER A 17 3.16 9.03 -13.24
C SER A 17 1.67 9.36 -13.29
N ILE A 18 0.84 8.54 -12.63
CA ILE A 18 -0.63 8.68 -12.66
C ILE A 18 -1.16 9.30 -11.36
N SER A 19 -0.71 8.77 -10.21
CA SER A 19 -1.27 9.10 -8.89
C SER A 19 -0.30 9.85 -7.97
N GLY A 20 0.92 10.11 -8.40
CA GLY A 20 1.98 10.60 -7.50
C GLY A 20 2.41 9.56 -6.44
N ALA A 21 1.90 8.33 -6.53
CA ALA A 21 2.27 7.18 -5.71
C ALA A 21 2.35 7.48 -4.21
N HIS A 22 1.27 8.03 -3.63
CA HIS A 22 1.23 8.27 -2.19
C HIS A 22 1.39 6.95 -1.40
N ILE A 23 0.71 5.88 -1.85
CA ILE A 23 0.75 4.49 -1.33
C ILE A 23 0.66 4.43 0.22
N ASN A 24 0.10 5.47 0.83
CA ASN A 24 0.09 5.67 2.27
C ASN A 24 -0.96 6.74 2.63
N PRO A 25 -1.95 6.40 3.48
CA PRO A 25 -2.95 7.36 3.93
C PRO A 25 -2.39 8.61 4.60
N ALA A 26 -1.31 8.50 5.38
CA ALA A 26 -0.66 9.64 6.03
C ALA A 26 0.01 10.58 5.02
N VAL A 27 0.60 10.04 3.95
CA VAL A 27 1.18 10.85 2.87
C VAL A 27 0.07 11.58 2.11
N THR A 28 -1.02 10.90 1.79
CA THR A 28 -2.23 11.52 1.19
C THR A 28 -2.74 12.67 2.06
N LEU A 29 -2.84 12.45 3.38
CA LEU A 29 -3.31 13.45 4.32
C LEU A 29 -2.38 14.66 4.39
N ALA A 30 -1.06 14.43 4.48
CA ALA A 30 -0.08 15.51 4.52
C ALA A 30 -0.12 16.38 3.26
N LEU A 31 -0.29 15.78 2.09
CA LEU A 31 -0.43 16.52 0.84
C LEU A 31 -1.74 17.31 0.76
N ALA A 32 -2.84 16.78 1.31
CA ALA A 32 -4.10 17.53 1.40
C ALA A 32 -4.01 18.69 2.41
N ALA A 33 -3.43 18.46 3.59
CA ALA A 33 -3.25 19.46 4.63
C ALA A 33 -2.34 20.61 4.19
N THR A 34 -1.37 20.34 3.30
CA THR A 34 -0.46 21.36 2.73
C THR A 34 -0.98 21.97 1.43
N GLY A 35 -2.23 21.67 1.02
CA GLY A 35 -2.86 22.25 -0.18
C GLY A 35 -2.34 21.70 -1.51
N ARG A 36 -1.56 20.62 -1.49
CA ARG A 36 -0.98 19.97 -2.69
C ARG A 36 -1.89 18.89 -3.29
N LEU A 37 -2.93 18.47 -2.56
CA LEU A 37 -3.96 17.55 -3.02
C LEU A 37 -5.35 18.12 -2.69
N PRO A 38 -6.31 18.13 -3.64
CA PRO A 38 -7.69 18.48 -3.34
C PRO A 38 -8.29 17.52 -2.30
N TRP A 39 -8.96 18.05 -1.28
CA TRP A 39 -9.60 17.24 -0.23
C TRP A 39 -10.59 16.20 -0.76
N SER A 40 -11.25 16.49 -1.90
CA SER A 40 -12.15 15.54 -2.58
C SER A 40 -11.47 14.26 -3.04
N LYS A 41 -10.14 14.25 -3.20
CA LYS A 41 -9.37 13.06 -3.59
C LYS A 41 -8.88 12.24 -2.41
N VAL A 42 -8.95 12.73 -1.17
CA VAL A 42 -8.41 12.03 0.00
C VAL A 42 -9.09 10.69 0.22
N LEU A 43 -10.42 10.67 0.27
CA LEU A 43 -11.18 9.45 0.51
C LEU A 43 -11.00 8.41 -0.63
N PRO A 44 -11.09 8.76 -1.93
CA PRO A 44 -10.75 7.83 -3.01
C PRO A 44 -9.34 7.23 -2.89
N TYR A 45 -8.33 8.04 -2.52
CA TYR A 45 -6.97 7.53 -2.31
C TYR A 45 -6.90 6.54 -1.16
N TRP A 46 -7.49 6.86 -0.02
CA TRP A 46 -7.48 5.98 1.15
C TRP A 46 -8.19 4.65 0.88
N LEU A 47 -9.35 4.68 0.21
CA LEU A 47 -10.05 3.46 -0.16
C LEU A 47 -9.20 2.59 -1.08
N ALA A 48 -8.59 3.16 -2.13
CA ALA A 48 -7.71 2.42 -3.01
C ALA A 48 -6.49 1.83 -2.28
N GLN A 49 -5.87 2.59 -1.37
CA GLN A 49 -4.71 2.17 -0.58
C GLN A 49 -5.06 1.04 0.40
N ILE A 50 -6.16 1.16 1.13
CA ILE A 50 -6.59 0.18 2.13
C ILE A 50 -7.06 -1.11 1.44
N LEU A 51 -7.87 -1.01 0.39
CA LEU A 51 -8.30 -2.18 -0.38
C LEU A 51 -7.11 -2.87 -1.05
N GLY A 52 -6.18 -2.11 -1.62
CA GLY A 52 -4.95 -2.65 -2.19
C GLY A 52 -4.10 -3.39 -1.15
N ALA A 53 -3.91 -2.81 0.03
CA ALA A 53 -3.18 -3.44 1.14
C ALA A 53 -3.87 -4.72 1.63
N PHE A 54 -5.21 -4.71 1.76
CA PHE A 54 -5.99 -5.87 2.16
C PHE A 54 -5.87 -7.02 1.14
N VAL A 55 -6.02 -6.72 -0.16
CA VAL A 55 -5.86 -7.71 -1.23
C VAL A 55 -4.43 -8.26 -1.28
N ALA A 56 -3.42 -7.40 -1.16
CA ALA A 56 -2.02 -7.82 -1.12
C ALA A 56 -1.73 -8.74 0.08
N GLY A 57 -2.29 -8.42 1.26
CA GLY A 57 -2.21 -9.28 2.45
C GLY A 57 -2.88 -10.64 2.24
N GLY A 58 -4.06 -10.66 1.60
CA GLY A 58 -4.75 -11.90 1.23
C GLY A 58 -3.92 -12.76 0.25
N ILE A 59 -3.35 -12.15 -0.79
CA ILE A 59 -2.45 -12.83 -1.73
C ILE A 59 -1.26 -13.42 -0.98
N LEU A 60 -0.63 -12.65 -0.09
CA LEU A 60 0.52 -13.12 0.68
C LEU A 60 0.15 -14.29 1.60
N TYR A 61 -1.02 -14.25 2.24
CA TYR A 61 -1.54 -15.36 3.03
C TYR A 61 -1.65 -16.63 2.17
N PHE A 62 -2.26 -16.57 0.99
CA PHE A 62 -2.36 -17.74 0.11
C PHE A 62 -1.01 -18.21 -0.44
N VAL A 63 -0.05 -17.31 -0.67
CA VAL A 63 1.31 -17.74 -1.08
C VAL A 63 2.00 -18.52 0.04
N TYR A 64 1.84 -18.09 1.30
CA TYR A 64 2.53 -18.69 2.45
C TYR A 64 1.68 -19.65 3.28
N GLN A 65 0.44 -19.93 2.90
CA GLN A 65 -0.51 -20.74 3.66
C GLN A 65 0.07 -22.10 4.08
N GLY A 66 0.79 -22.79 3.18
CA GLY A 66 1.43 -24.06 3.48
C GLY A 66 2.48 -23.91 4.58
N ALA A 67 3.38 -22.93 4.47
CA ALA A 67 4.41 -22.68 5.48
C ALA A 67 3.82 -22.26 6.83
N LEU A 68 2.77 -21.44 6.82
CA LEU A 68 2.08 -20.99 8.04
C LEU A 68 1.39 -22.15 8.76
N VAL A 69 0.73 -23.06 8.02
CA VAL A 69 0.09 -24.25 8.62
C VAL A 69 1.12 -25.21 9.19
N HIS A 70 2.23 -25.48 8.48
CA HIS A 70 3.29 -26.35 9.00
C HIS A 70 3.97 -25.76 10.24
N ALA A 71 4.17 -24.44 10.28
CA ALA A 71 4.74 -23.76 11.45
C ALA A 71 3.79 -23.75 12.67
N CYS A 72 2.49 -23.92 12.47
CA CYS A 72 1.48 -23.94 13.54
C CYS A 72 1.25 -25.34 14.12
N LEU A 73 1.71 -26.39 13.43
CA LEU A 73 1.62 -27.79 13.86
C LEU A 73 2.87 -28.28 14.60
N LEU A 74 3.89 -27.42 14.73
CA LEU A 74 5.11 -27.60 15.53
C LEU A 74 5.03 -26.71 16.78
#